data_AF-A0A8B8BUH3-F1
#
_entry.id   AF-A0A8B8BUH3-F1
#
_cell.length_a   1.000
_cell.length_b   1.000
_cell.length_c   1.000
_cell.angle_alpha   90.00
_cell.angle_beta   90.00
_cell.angle_gamma   90.00
#
_symmetry.space_group_name_H-M   'P 1'
#
loop_
_entity.id
_entity.type
_entity.pdbx_description
1 polymer ?
#
loop_
_entity_poly.entity_id
_entity_poly.type
_entity_poly.pdbx_seq_one_letter_code
_entity_poly.pdbx_strand_id
1 'polypeptide(L)'
;MKDLFGAMYLVFILGLIELTAAGQLCMNCKNLINPHECNLVTRCGDHEQCYMEQYLRHNLLWYDLGCKSNLICTAINAMSNGPPVPVVGRREVKVQKLASGDLDLDLEVEDDGRMPVCESCCNSTTCNNGGACGVSEFNYYNGQLCFKCDQQQTPEGCDQVALCDQDRYCYLHKKLSATGFSFVWESGCSETIQNCTMSIGTICSNCCKDNLCNNKCSIEKPHYQVITTTTTPEPTRTTTKATTTPPTTTTTPTTTTQAPRPPTVLSMVVHPTNYHYGGDVHIVCTVESNPPHSQLGWNMMTDPNHIPSNIHLDYGTNKVTINIKHLTDANIGDYQCFVQNSLGQDVQTFSLHPPK
;
A
#
# COMPACT_ATOMS: atom_id res chain seq x y z
N MET A 1 60.94 3.65 -10.41
CA MET A 1 60.30 3.60 -9.06
C MET A 1 59.29 4.73 -8.78
N LYS A 2 59.21 5.79 -9.59
CA LYS A 2 58.19 6.85 -9.43
C LYS A 2 56.87 6.56 -10.16
N ASP A 3 56.89 5.72 -11.20
CA ASP A 3 55.71 5.42 -12.01
C ASP A 3 54.81 4.30 -11.44
N LEU A 4 55.31 3.52 -10.49
CA LEU A 4 54.55 2.42 -9.87
C LEU A 4 53.61 2.93 -8.74
N PHE A 5 54.00 4.02 -8.07
CA PHE A 5 53.20 4.64 -7.02
C PHE A 5 51.98 5.42 -7.57
N GLY A 6 52.11 6.01 -8.76
CA GLY A 6 51.01 6.72 -9.43
C GLY A 6 49.89 5.79 -9.89
N ALA A 7 50.24 4.63 -10.45
CA ALA A 7 49.27 3.63 -10.89
C ALA A 7 48.52 2.97 -9.71
N MET A 8 49.22 2.73 -8.59
CA MET A 8 48.61 2.12 -7.40
C MET A 8 47.64 3.07 -6.69
N TYR A 9 47.90 4.38 -6.72
CA TYR A 9 46.99 5.40 -6.18
C TYR A 9 45.76 5.60 -7.07
N LEU A 10 45.91 5.53 -8.40
CA LEU A 10 44.80 5.64 -9.34
C LEU A 10 43.84 4.43 -9.29
N VAL A 11 44.37 3.22 -9.05
CA VAL A 11 43.55 2.01 -8.82
C VAL A 11 42.82 2.08 -7.47
N PHE A 12 43.41 2.67 -6.44
CA PHE A 12 42.72 2.90 -5.16
C PHE A 12 41.62 3.98 -5.25
N ILE A 13 41.81 5.01 -6.08
CA ILE A 13 40.79 6.06 -6.28
C ILE A 13 39.66 5.58 -7.22
N LEU A 14 39.95 4.73 -8.20
CA LEU A 14 38.93 4.09 -9.06
C LEU A 14 38.20 2.93 -8.37
N GLY A 15 38.82 2.27 -7.39
CA GLY A 15 38.20 1.22 -6.58
C GLY A 15 37.29 1.71 -5.44
N LEU A 16 37.17 3.04 -5.26
CA LEU A 16 36.35 3.66 -4.19
C LEU A 16 35.06 4.35 -4.70
N ILE A 17 34.73 4.24 -5.99
CA ILE A 17 33.52 4.84 -6.58
C ILE A 17 32.60 3.79 -7.23
N GLU A 18 32.44 2.63 -6.58
CA GLU A 18 31.17 1.91 -6.65
C GLU A 18 30.50 1.97 -5.27
N LEU A 19 30.19 3.21 -4.84
CA LEU A 19 29.01 3.40 -4.01
C LEU A 19 27.83 3.08 -4.92
N THR A 20 27.47 1.79 -5.00
CA THR A 20 26.23 1.35 -5.61
C THR A 20 25.13 2.19 -5.00
N ALA A 21 24.55 3.10 -5.78
CA ALA A 21 23.43 3.90 -5.33
C ALA A 21 22.30 2.90 -5.05
N ALA A 22 22.07 2.57 -3.79
CA ALA A 22 21.00 1.67 -3.44
C ALA A 22 19.69 2.33 -3.87
N GLY A 23 18.94 1.71 -4.78
CA GLY A 23 17.68 2.27 -5.27
C GLY A 23 16.61 2.34 -4.17
N GLN A 24 15.50 3.00 -4.48
CA GLN A 24 14.43 3.27 -3.51
C GLN A 24 13.61 2.00 -3.17
N LEU A 25 12.88 2.05 -2.06
CA LEU A 25 11.95 1.00 -1.67
C LEU A 25 10.58 1.25 -2.29
N CYS A 26 9.98 0.22 -2.89
CA CYS A 26 8.67 0.28 -3.52
C CYS A 26 7.79 -0.88 -3.05
N MET A 27 6.47 -0.70 -3.09
CA MET A 27 5.55 -1.82 -2.90
C MET A 27 5.70 -2.82 -4.03
N ASN A 28 5.61 -4.12 -3.73
CA ASN A 28 5.82 -5.20 -4.69
C ASN A 28 4.82 -6.34 -4.50
N CYS A 29 3.60 -6.13 -4.98
CA CYS A 29 2.51 -7.08 -4.89
C CYS A 29 1.85 -7.26 -6.25
N LYS A 30 1.26 -8.43 -6.47
CA LYS A 30 0.65 -8.82 -7.74
C LYS A 30 -0.78 -9.29 -7.52
N ASN A 31 -1.65 -9.06 -8.50
CA ASN A 31 -3.07 -9.46 -8.44
C ASN A 31 -3.80 -8.90 -7.21
N LEU A 32 -3.63 -7.61 -6.92
CA LEU A 32 -4.36 -6.96 -5.84
C LEU A 32 -5.70 -6.42 -6.33
N ILE A 33 -6.75 -6.54 -5.53
CA ILE A 33 -8.02 -5.81 -5.77
C ILE A 33 -7.88 -4.36 -5.31
N ASN A 34 -7.07 -4.12 -4.27
CA ASN A 34 -6.79 -2.81 -3.72
C ASN A 34 -5.27 -2.65 -3.50
N PRO A 35 -4.63 -1.62 -4.08
CA PRO A 35 -3.18 -1.41 -3.93
C PRO A 35 -2.74 -1.10 -2.50
N HIS A 36 -3.65 -0.67 -1.63
CA HIS A 36 -3.37 -0.41 -0.20
C HIS A 36 -3.18 -1.69 0.63
N GLU A 37 -3.60 -2.85 0.13
CA GLU A 37 -3.44 -4.14 0.82
C GLU A 37 -2.03 -4.72 0.67
N CYS A 38 -1.16 -4.07 -0.12
CA CYS A 38 0.19 -4.54 -0.31
C CYS A 38 1.01 -4.46 1.00
N ASN A 39 1.47 -5.61 1.45
CA ASN A 39 2.30 -5.78 2.63
C ASN A 39 3.74 -6.23 2.29
N LEU A 40 4.12 -6.17 1.02
CA LEU A 40 5.45 -6.53 0.53
C LEU A 40 6.14 -5.32 -0.08
N VAL A 41 7.41 -5.14 0.26
CA VAL A 41 8.28 -4.14 -0.35
C VAL A 41 9.49 -4.80 -0.99
N THR A 42 10.02 -4.14 -2.00
CA THR A 42 11.30 -4.51 -2.61
C THR A 42 12.16 -3.27 -2.81
N ARG A 43 13.47 -3.46 -2.83
CA ARG A 43 14.42 -2.41 -3.19
C ARG A 43 14.65 -2.46 -4.69
N CYS A 44 14.20 -1.43 -5.39
CA CYS A 44 14.42 -1.31 -6.83
C CYS A 44 15.89 -1.02 -7.15
N GLY A 45 16.30 -1.30 -8.39
CA GLY A 45 17.59 -0.86 -8.91
C GLY A 45 17.71 0.67 -8.92
N ASP A 46 18.94 1.18 -9.02
CA ASP A 46 19.24 2.61 -9.24
C ASP A 46 18.63 3.16 -10.54
N HIS A 47 18.48 2.28 -11.53
CA HIS A 47 17.87 2.54 -12.82
C HIS A 47 16.36 2.26 -12.86
N GLU A 48 15.72 2.12 -11.70
CA GLU A 48 14.30 1.80 -11.56
C GLU A 48 13.57 2.74 -10.60
N GLN A 49 12.27 2.88 -10.81
CA GLN A 49 11.33 3.67 -10.01
C GLN A 49 10.12 2.84 -9.61
N CYS A 50 9.38 3.32 -8.62
CA CYS A 50 8.16 2.65 -8.18
C CYS A 50 7.11 2.75 -9.28
N TYR A 51 6.41 1.65 -9.51
CA TYR A 51 5.46 1.50 -10.59
C TYR A 51 4.17 0.86 -10.10
N MET A 52 3.07 1.34 -10.68
CA MET A 52 1.72 0.82 -10.50
C MET A 52 1.11 0.58 -11.88
N GLU A 53 0.53 -0.61 -12.05
CA GLU A 53 -0.35 -0.94 -13.16
C GLU A 53 -1.73 -1.25 -12.60
N GLN A 54 -2.74 -0.68 -13.22
CA GLN A 54 -4.15 -0.98 -13.02
C GLN A 54 -4.63 -1.68 -14.29
N TYR A 55 -5.25 -2.85 -14.19
CA TYR A 55 -5.71 -3.62 -15.34
C TYR A 55 -7.07 -4.29 -15.08
N LEU A 56 -7.83 -4.51 -16.13
CA LEU A 56 -9.04 -5.31 -16.08
C LEU A 56 -8.70 -6.76 -16.41
N ARG A 57 -9.15 -7.69 -15.59
CA ARG A 57 -9.08 -9.13 -15.86
C ARG A 57 -10.37 -9.75 -15.35
N HIS A 58 -11.06 -10.50 -16.20
CA HIS A 58 -12.37 -11.07 -15.88
C HIS A 58 -13.39 -10.01 -15.38
N ASN A 59 -13.44 -8.83 -16.03
CA ASN A 59 -14.28 -7.69 -15.65
C ASN A 59 -14.07 -7.11 -14.24
N LEU A 60 -13.06 -7.58 -13.52
CA LEU A 60 -12.62 -7.03 -12.24
C LEU A 60 -11.38 -6.17 -12.46
N LEU A 61 -11.27 -5.14 -11.63
CA LEU A 61 -10.15 -4.22 -11.62
C LEU A 61 -9.07 -4.76 -10.68
N TRP A 62 -7.85 -4.86 -11.19
CA TRP A 62 -6.70 -5.41 -10.50
C TRP A 62 -5.53 -4.45 -10.54
N TYR A 63 -4.61 -4.63 -9.59
CA TYR A 63 -3.44 -3.80 -9.40
C TYR A 63 -2.18 -4.65 -9.25
N ASP A 64 -1.14 -4.23 -9.97
CA ASP A 64 0.19 -4.78 -9.92
C ASP A 64 1.18 -3.67 -9.53
N LEU A 65 1.90 -3.88 -8.43
CA LEU A 65 2.86 -2.94 -7.88
C LEU A 65 4.28 -3.51 -8.02
N GLY A 66 5.26 -2.66 -8.27
CA GLY A 66 6.66 -3.08 -8.26
C GLY A 66 7.63 -2.01 -8.71
N CYS A 67 8.71 -2.46 -9.33
CA CYS A 67 9.74 -1.63 -9.94
C CYS A 67 9.57 -1.60 -11.45
N LYS A 68 9.90 -0.46 -12.07
CA LYS A 68 9.99 -0.33 -13.53
C LYS A 68 11.20 0.52 -13.88
N SER A 69 11.85 0.23 -15.00
CA SER A 69 13.03 0.97 -15.41
C SER A 69 12.73 2.44 -15.70
N ASN A 70 13.68 3.30 -15.38
CA ASN A 70 13.60 4.74 -15.60
C ASN A 70 13.29 5.07 -17.06
N LEU A 71 13.82 4.30 -18.02
CA LEU A 71 13.54 4.49 -19.45
C LEU A 71 12.07 4.27 -19.80
N ILE A 72 11.42 3.26 -19.20
CA ILE A 72 10.00 3.01 -19.43
C ILE A 72 9.17 4.05 -18.68
N CYS A 73 9.56 4.40 -17.45
CA CYS A 73 8.89 5.45 -16.68
C CYS A 73 8.95 6.82 -17.35
N THR A 74 10.07 7.20 -17.98
CA THR A 74 10.13 8.44 -18.76
C THR A 74 9.21 8.39 -19.97
N ALA A 75 9.08 7.25 -20.65
CA ALA A 75 8.12 7.08 -21.74
C ALA A 75 6.67 7.20 -21.27
N ILE A 76 6.31 6.52 -20.17
CA ILE A 76 4.97 6.61 -19.54
C ILE A 76 4.67 8.06 -19.14
N ASN A 77 5.62 8.72 -18.47
CA ASN A 77 5.45 10.10 -18.01
C ASN A 77 5.43 11.12 -19.16
N ALA A 78 6.18 10.88 -20.25
CA ALA A 78 6.16 11.74 -21.44
C ALA A 78 4.81 11.67 -22.18
N MET A 79 4.12 10.53 -22.11
CA MET A 79 2.73 10.39 -22.58
C MET A 79 1.71 10.98 -21.59
N SER A 80 2.14 11.30 -20.36
CA SER A 80 1.33 11.72 -19.21
C SER A 80 1.47 13.21 -18.85
N ASN A 81 1.66 14.12 -19.80
CA ASN A 81 1.50 15.57 -19.54
C ASN A 81 0.01 15.94 -19.30
N GLY A 82 -0.64 15.27 -18.34
CA GLY A 82 -2.08 15.25 -18.04
C GLY A 82 -2.45 14.07 -17.10
N PRO A 83 -3.71 13.97 -16.62
CA PRO A 83 -4.17 12.91 -15.71
C PRO A 83 -3.97 11.49 -16.28
N PRO A 84 -3.99 10.43 -15.43
CA PRO A 84 -3.47 9.09 -15.73
C PRO A 84 -3.84 8.56 -17.12
N VAL A 85 -2.84 8.13 -17.87
CA VAL A 85 -2.98 7.66 -19.26
C VAL A 85 -3.83 6.39 -19.26
N PRO A 86 -5.00 6.38 -19.92
CA PRO A 86 -5.72 5.15 -20.21
C PRO A 86 -4.91 4.37 -21.24
N VAL A 87 -4.27 3.27 -20.84
CA VAL A 87 -3.50 2.41 -21.77
C VAL A 87 -4.45 1.43 -22.47
N VAL A 88 -5.52 1.95 -23.09
CA VAL A 88 -6.48 1.10 -23.81
C VAL A 88 -5.83 0.59 -25.09
N GLY A 89 -5.58 -0.72 -25.17
CA GLY A 89 -5.18 -1.41 -26.41
C GLY A 89 -3.68 -1.69 -26.60
N ARG A 90 -2.84 -1.56 -25.57
CA ARG A 90 -1.45 -2.02 -25.64
C ARG A 90 -1.37 -3.51 -25.31
N ARG A 91 -1.20 -4.36 -26.33
CA ARG A 91 -0.90 -5.79 -26.13
C ARG A 91 0.58 -5.92 -25.76
N GLU A 92 0.90 -6.54 -24.62
CA GLU A 92 2.26 -6.99 -24.35
C GLU A 92 2.60 -8.14 -25.31
N VAL A 93 3.59 -7.94 -26.18
CA VAL A 93 4.15 -9.03 -26.99
C VAL A 93 5.37 -9.56 -26.23
N LYS A 94 5.20 -10.68 -25.51
CA LYS A 94 6.32 -11.39 -24.88
C LYS A 94 7.08 -12.12 -25.98
N VAL A 95 8.24 -11.58 -26.38
CA VAL A 95 9.15 -12.25 -27.32
C VAL A 95 9.94 -13.30 -26.55
N GLN A 96 9.61 -14.58 -26.71
CA GLN A 96 10.49 -15.66 -26.26
C GLN A 96 11.66 -15.78 -27.23
N LYS A 97 12.89 -15.73 -26.70
CA LYS A 97 14.10 -16.00 -27.46
C LYS A 97 14.38 -17.49 -27.40
N LEU A 98 13.90 -18.26 -28.38
CA LEU A 98 14.35 -19.65 -28.52
C LEU A 98 15.81 -19.69 -28.99
N ALA A 99 16.53 -20.72 -28.54
CA ALA A 99 17.97 -20.92 -28.77
C ALA A 99 18.34 -21.25 -30.23
N SER A 100 17.36 -21.38 -31.12
CA SER A 100 17.52 -21.51 -32.57
C SER A 100 17.01 -20.24 -33.22
N GLY A 101 17.84 -19.56 -34.02
CA GLY A 101 17.57 -18.25 -34.62
C GLY A 101 16.43 -18.17 -35.65
N ASP A 102 15.36 -18.95 -35.48
CA ASP A 102 14.09 -18.79 -36.17
C ASP A 102 13.10 -18.05 -35.26
N LEU A 103 12.62 -16.92 -35.75
CA LEU A 103 11.54 -16.12 -35.17
C LEU A 103 10.20 -16.78 -35.51
N ASP A 104 9.78 -17.77 -34.73
CA ASP A 104 8.38 -18.17 -34.73
C ASP A 104 7.61 -17.25 -33.77
N LEU A 105 6.64 -16.52 -34.33
CA LEU A 105 5.68 -15.74 -33.55
C LEU A 105 4.66 -16.75 -32.99
N ASP A 106 5.04 -17.45 -31.91
CA ASP A 106 4.11 -18.27 -31.13
C ASP A 106 2.97 -17.37 -30.63
N LEU A 107 1.86 -17.43 -31.36
CA LEU A 107 0.63 -16.67 -31.13
C LEU A 107 -0.24 -17.30 -30.04
N GLU A 108 0.20 -18.42 -29.47
CA GLU A 108 -0.36 -19.05 -28.27
C GLU A 108 0.32 -18.51 -27.00
N VAL A 109 0.49 -17.18 -26.93
CA VAL A 109 0.59 -16.54 -25.62
C VAL A 109 -0.74 -16.85 -24.94
N GLU A 110 -0.71 -17.62 -23.85
CA GLU A 110 -1.78 -17.68 -22.86
C GLU A 110 -2.08 -16.22 -22.48
N ASP A 111 -2.99 -15.60 -23.22
CA ASP A 111 -3.50 -14.28 -22.93
C ASP A 111 -4.24 -14.47 -21.62
N ASP A 112 -3.60 -14.06 -20.53
CA ASP A 112 -4.16 -14.10 -19.18
C ASP A 112 -5.41 -13.22 -19.06
N GLY A 113 -5.83 -12.59 -20.17
CA GLY A 113 -7.04 -11.80 -20.32
C GLY A 113 -6.89 -10.43 -19.67
N ARG A 114 -5.65 -10.01 -19.37
CA ARG A 114 -5.38 -8.73 -18.73
C ARG A 114 -5.40 -7.60 -19.75
N MET A 115 -6.20 -6.59 -19.48
CA MET A 115 -6.25 -5.37 -20.26
C MET A 115 -5.74 -4.22 -19.40
N PRO A 116 -4.53 -3.69 -19.66
CA PRO A 116 -4.03 -2.54 -18.89
C PRO A 116 -4.97 -1.35 -19.07
N VAL A 117 -5.34 -0.74 -17.94
CA VAL A 117 -6.20 0.45 -17.87
C VAL A 117 -5.34 1.66 -17.58
N CYS A 118 -4.41 1.57 -16.63
CA CYS A 118 -3.51 2.66 -16.29
C CYS A 118 -2.13 2.12 -15.91
N GLU A 119 -1.10 2.87 -16.30
CA GLU A 119 0.26 2.67 -15.85
C GLU A 119 0.76 4.00 -15.26
N SER A 120 1.47 3.95 -14.13
CA SER A 120 2.07 5.13 -13.54
C SER A 120 3.38 4.80 -12.84
N CYS A 121 4.33 5.72 -12.95
CA CYS A 121 5.57 5.70 -12.18
C CYS A 121 5.62 6.88 -11.21
N CYS A 122 6.23 6.66 -10.06
CA CYS A 122 6.42 7.69 -9.05
C CYS A 122 7.80 7.56 -8.36
N ASN A 123 8.28 8.68 -7.84
CA ASN A 123 9.68 8.85 -7.44
C ASN A 123 9.86 9.10 -5.93
N SER A 124 9.12 8.38 -5.09
CA SER A 124 9.29 8.38 -3.64
C SER A 124 9.09 6.99 -3.06
N THR A 125 9.64 6.76 -1.87
CA THR A 125 9.54 5.46 -1.19
C THR A 125 8.07 5.05 -1.04
N THR A 126 7.75 3.82 -1.46
CA THR A 126 6.40 3.21 -1.37
C THR A 126 5.27 4.01 -2.01
N CYS A 127 5.57 4.93 -2.92
CA CYS A 127 4.56 5.80 -3.52
C CYS A 127 3.58 5.07 -4.44
N ASN A 128 3.94 3.88 -4.93
CA ASN A 128 3.09 3.07 -5.79
C ASN A 128 1.99 2.33 -5.02
N ASN A 129 1.66 2.77 -3.80
CA ASN A 129 0.50 2.30 -3.07
C ASN A 129 -0.68 3.28 -3.08
N GLY A 130 -0.64 4.36 -3.87
CA GLY A 130 -1.74 5.34 -3.99
C GLY A 130 -1.30 6.57 -4.80
N GLY A 131 -2.22 7.54 -4.99
CA GLY A 131 -1.90 8.83 -5.62
C GLY A 131 -1.73 8.81 -7.14
N ALA A 132 -1.99 7.67 -7.79
CA ALA A 132 -1.97 7.52 -9.24
C ALA A 132 -3.10 6.57 -9.70
N CYS A 133 -3.38 6.54 -11.00
CA CYS A 133 -4.42 5.65 -11.58
C CYS A 133 -5.82 5.78 -10.93
N GLY A 134 -6.18 7.00 -10.53
CA GLY A 134 -7.47 7.28 -9.88
C GLY A 134 -7.59 6.73 -8.45
N VAL A 135 -6.52 6.15 -7.91
CA VAL A 135 -6.43 5.71 -6.52
C VAL A 135 -6.12 6.92 -5.65
N SER A 136 -6.91 7.12 -4.60
CA SER A 136 -6.63 8.16 -3.62
C SER A 136 -5.23 8.01 -3.04
N GLU A 137 -4.60 9.12 -2.68
CA GLU A 137 -3.38 9.05 -1.89
C GLU A 137 -3.64 8.23 -0.63
N PHE A 138 -2.71 7.33 -0.32
CA PHE A 138 -2.80 6.61 0.94
C PHE A 138 -2.52 7.61 2.06
N ASN A 139 -3.58 7.95 2.77
CA ASN A 139 -3.51 8.95 3.81
C ASN A 139 -2.91 8.35 5.09
N TYR A 140 -1.59 8.47 5.22
CA TYR A 140 -0.84 8.11 6.44
C TYR A 140 -1.17 8.99 7.65
N TYR A 141 -2.09 9.95 7.59
CA TYR A 141 -2.34 10.86 8.72
C TYR A 141 -2.70 10.13 10.01
N ASN A 142 -3.07 8.83 9.99
CA ASN A 142 -3.34 8.03 11.20
C ASN A 142 -2.42 6.79 11.41
N GLY A 143 -1.26 6.70 10.78
CA GLY A 143 -0.34 5.58 11.03
C GLY A 143 0.99 5.68 10.29
N GLN A 144 1.93 4.80 10.63
CA GLN A 144 3.25 4.71 10.01
C GLN A 144 3.52 3.30 9.48
N LEU A 145 4.14 3.19 8.31
CA LEU A 145 4.52 1.91 7.74
C LEU A 145 5.83 1.44 8.37
N CYS A 146 5.86 0.25 8.95
CA CYS A 146 7.06 -0.32 9.57
C CYS A 146 7.37 -1.68 8.97
N PHE A 147 8.65 -2.06 8.95
CA PHE A 147 9.04 -3.43 8.69
C PHE A 147 8.51 -4.35 9.79
N LYS A 148 8.02 -5.53 9.40
CA LYS A 148 7.46 -6.52 10.32
C LYS A 148 7.92 -7.93 9.92
N CYS A 149 9.03 -8.37 10.50
CA CYS A 149 9.60 -9.68 10.27
C CYS A 149 10.10 -10.30 11.58
N ASP A 150 9.89 -11.59 11.81
CA ASP A 150 10.20 -12.24 13.09
C ASP A 150 11.59 -12.90 13.16
N GLN A 151 12.24 -13.15 12.01
CA GLN A 151 13.51 -13.89 11.91
C GLN A 151 14.39 -13.48 10.71
N GLN A 152 14.94 -12.27 10.71
CA GLN A 152 15.82 -11.82 9.63
C GLN A 152 17.30 -12.08 9.97
N GLN A 153 18.12 -12.36 8.95
CA GLN A 153 19.57 -12.51 9.11
C GLN A 153 20.28 -11.14 9.21
N THR A 154 19.74 -10.15 8.50
CA THR A 154 20.24 -8.77 8.48
C THR A 154 19.10 -7.80 8.80
N PRO A 155 19.40 -6.63 9.38
CA PRO A 155 18.37 -5.65 9.73
C PRO A 155 17.69 -5.06 8.49
N GLU A 156 18.40 -4.94 7.36
CA GLU A 156 17.86 -4.45 6.10
C GLU A 156 17.08 -5.52 5.30
N GLY A 157 17.13 -6.77 5.72
CA GLY A 157 16.61 -7.91 4.95
C GLY A 157 15.10 -8.18 5.08
N CYS A 158 14.32 -7.27 5.68
CA CYS A 158 12.87 -7.43 5.76
C CYS A 158 12.23 -6.90 4.48
N ASP A 159 11.38 -7.73 3.88
CA ASP A 159 10.53 -7.40 2.74
C ASP A 159 9.06 -7.27 3.14
N GLN A 160 8.70 -7.60 4.38
CA GLN A 160 7.33 -7.48 4.89
C GLN A 160 7.12 -6.18 5.65
N VAL A 161 5.97 -5.55 5.42
CA VAL A 161 5.59 -4.30 6.07
C VAL A 161 4.20 -4.38 6.67
N ALA A 162 3.97 -3.58 7.70
CA ALA A 162 2.67 -3.42 8.33
C ALA A 162 2.41 -1.96 8.66
N LEU A 163 1.14 -1.56 8.61
CA LEU A 163 0.71 -0.25 9.09
C LEU A 163 0.58 -0.30 10.63
N CYS A 164 1.32 0.56 11.32
CA CYS A 164 1.22 0.76 12.75
C CYS A 164 0.39 2.02 13.04
N ASP A 165 -0.41 2.00 14.11
CA ASP A 165 -1.19 3.16 14.56
C ASP A 165 -0.29 4.37 14.92
N GLN A 166 -0.84 5.61 14.93
CA GLN A 166 -0.09 6.86 15.21
C GLN A 166 0.75 6.84 16.49
N ASP A 167 0.26 6.17 17.53
CA ASP A 167 0.91 6.14 18.84
C ASP A 167 1.96 5.04 18.96
N ARG A 168 2.10 4.19 17.93
CA ARG A 168 3.08 3.10 17.90
C ARG A 168 4.39 3.58 17.27
N TYR A 169 5.45 2.83 17.58
CA TYR A 169 6.80 3.03 17.06
C TYR A 169 7.19 1.83 16.20
N CYS A 170 7.92 2.06 15.12
CA CYS A 170 8.61 0.99 14.43
C CYS A 170 9.78 0.55 15.32
N TYR A 171 9.89 -0.74 15.62
CA TYR A 171 11.03 -1.26 16.38
C TYR A 171 11.87 -2.22 15.53
N LEU A 172 13.16 -2.31 15.87
CA LEU A 172 14.09 -3.30 15.34
C LEU A 172 15.01 -3.80 16.46
N HIS A 173 14.87 -5.08 16.80
CA HIS A 173 15.63 -5.72 17.87
C HIS A 173 16.45 -6.90 17.35
N LYS A 174 17.57 -7.19 18.02
CA LYS A 174 18.36 -8.40 17.80
C LYS A 174 18.10 -9.39 18.94
N LYS A 175 17.51 -10.54 18.64
CA LYS A 175 17.19 -11.60 19.61
C LYS A 175 17.96 -12.89 19.31
N LEU A 176 18.01 -13.79 20.29
CA LEU A 176 18.49 -15.16 20.07
C LEU A 176 17.43 -15.94 19.29
N SER A 177 17.85 -16.72 18.29
CA SER A 177 16.96 -17.60 17.53
C SER A 177 16.27 -18.60 18.46
N ALA A 178 15.11 -19.13 18.06
CA ALA A 178 14.37 -20.14 18.82
C ALA A 178 15.21 -21.40 19.14
N THR A 179 16.24 -21.69 18.33
CA THR A 179 17.18 -22.80 18.55
C THR A 179 18.32 -22.46 19.52
N GLY A 180 18.50 -21.18 19.87
CA GLY A 180 19.53 -20.71 20.80
C GLY A 180 20.95 -20.60 20.24
N PHE A 181 21.19 -21.00 18.99
CA PHE A 181 22.55 -21.08 18.42
C PHE A 181 23.00 -19.84 17.63
N SER A 182 22.07 -18.99 17.21
CA SER A 182 22.36 -17.81 16.39
C SER A 182 21.54 -16.60 16.84
N PHE A 183 21.98 -15.40 16.46
CA PHE A 183 21.19 -14.18 16.62
C PHE A 183 20.41 -13.90 15.34
N VAL A 184 19.16 -13.46 15.50
CA VAL A 184 18.26 -13.03 14.42
C VAL A 184 17.69 -11.64 14.74
N TRP A 185 17.23 -10.96 13.70
CA TRP A 185 16.56 -9.67 13.82
C TRP A 185 15.05 -9.84 13.80
N GLU A 186 14.39 -9.00 14.59
CA GLU A 186 12.94 -8.89 14.67
C GLU A 186 12.53 -7.44 14.54
N SER A 187 11.52 -7.19 13.73
CA SER A 187 10.98 -5.86 13.47
C SER A 187 9.45 -5.86 13.59
N GLY A 188 8.86 -4.72 13.94
CA GLY A 188 7.41 -4.58 14.02
C GLY A 188 6.94 -3.26 14.61
N CYS A 189 5.72 -3.26 15.14
CA CYS A 189 5.09 -2.13 15.82
C CYS A 189 5.15 -2.31 17.35
N SER A 190 5.63 -1.32 18.10
CA SER A 190 5.62 -1.30 19.56
C SER A 190 4.78 -0.14 20.08
N GLU A 191 3.97 -0.38 21.12
CA GLU A 191 3.19 0.65 21.81
C GLU A 191 4.06 1.50 22.76
N THR A 192 5.18 0.97 23.23
CA THR A 192 6.05 1.66 24.18
C THR A 192 7.47 1.80 23.65
N ILE A 193 8.04 2.98 23.86
CA ILE A 193 9.47 3.24 23.62
C ILE A 193 10.36 2.47 24.62
N GLN A 194 9.81 2.05 25.76
CA GLN A 194 10.55 1.31 26.80
C GLN A 194 11.02 -0.06 26.31
N ASN A 195 10.25 -0.74 25.47
CA ASN A 195 10.70 -1.96 24.81
C ASN A 195 11.97 -1.76 23.95
N CYS A 196 12.27 -0.51 23.59
CA CYS A 196 13.40 -0.10 22.77
C CYS A 196 14.56 0.55 23.57
N THR A 197 14.55 0.50 24.90
CA THR A 197 15.49 1.30 25.74
C THR A 197 16.75 0.58 26.21
N MET A 198 17.05 -0.63 25.74
CA MET A 198 18.25 -1.34 26.19
C MET A 198 19.07 -1.91 25.03
N SER A 199 19.94 -1.06 24.48
CA SER A 199 21.11 -1.54 23.74
C SER A 199 22.24 -1.80 24.75
N ILE A 200 22.35 -3.02 25.28
CA ILE A 200 23.50 -3.45 26.08
C ILE A 200 24.46 -4.22 25.16
N GLY A 201 25.62 -3.63 24.84
CA GLY A 201 26.66 -4.29 24.06
C GLY A 201 26.26 -4.59 22.61
N THR A 202 26.31 -5.86 22.20
CA THR A 202 26.04 -6.35 20.82
C THR A 202 24.56 -6.59 20.51
N ILE A 203 23.67 -6.27 21.44
CA ILE A 203 22.22 -6.44 21.32
C ILE A 203 21.64 -5.11 20.84
N CYS A 204 21.16 -5.08 19.59
CA CYS A 204 20.48 -3.91 19.04
C CYS A 204 19.05 -3.84 19.55
N SER A 205 18.62 -2.67 20.01
CA SER A 205 17.22 -2.37 20.26
C SER A 205 16.95 -0.90 19.94
N ASN A 206 16.18 -0.66 18.88
CA ASN A 206 15.90 0.66 18.30
C ASN A 206 14.38 0.83 18.11
N CYS A 207 13.89 2.05 18.34
CA CYS A 207 12.55 2.50 17.99
C CYS A 207 12.64 3.80 17.16
N CYS A 208 11.74 3.98 16.21
CA CYS A 208 11.66 5.18 15.38
C CYS A 208 10.22 5.45 14.89
N LYS A 209 9.98 6.67 14.39
CA LYS A 209 8.64 7.17 13.98
C LYS A 209 8.50 7.49 12.50
N ASP A 210 9.57 7.40 11.73
CA ASP A 210 9.50 7.62 10.29
C ASP A 210 9.02 6.34 9.57
N ASN A 211 8.46 6.46 8.38
CA ASN A 211 8.10 5.30 7.57
C ASN A 211 9.35 4.46 7.25
N LEU A 212 9.24 3.14 7.45
CA LEU A 212 10.26 2.15 7.11
C LEU A 212 11.63 2.44 7.74
N CYS A 213 11.63 3.05 8.92
CA CYS A 213 12.86 3.46 9.61
C CYS A 213 13.57 2.31 10.35
N ASN A 214 12.86 1.23 10.64
CA ASN A 214 13.34 0.10 11.44
C ASN A 214 14.08 -0.97 10.60
N ASN A 215 14.90 -0.53 9.63
CA ASN A 215 15.74 -1.39 8.80
C ASN A 215 17.24 -1.28 9.10
N LYS A 216 17.62 -0.39 10.01
CA LYS A 216 19.03 -0.18 10.38
C LYS A 216 19.15 -0.08 11.87
N CYS A 217 20.23 -0.67 12.39
CA CYS A 217 20.60 -0.51 13.78
C CYS A 217 21.49 0.72 13.96
N SER A 218 20.89 1.88 14.20
CA SER A 218 21.63 3.07 14.62
C SER A 218 21.86 3.03 16.14
N ILE A 219 23.12 2.99 16.59
CA ILE A 219 23.49 3.18 18.01
C ILE A 219 23.34 4.65 18.43
N GLU A 220 23.04 5.55 17.49
CA GLU A 220 22.79 6.95 17.79
C GLU A 220 21.43 7.11 18.46
N LYS A 221 21.49 7.55 19.73
CA LYS A 221 20.33 7.91 20.54
C LYS A 221 19.38 8.77 19.71
N PRO A 222 18.04 8.61 19.87
CA PRO A 222 17.09 9.50 19.22
C PRO A 222 17.44 10.94 19.57
N HIS A 223 17.85 11.71 18.55
CA HIS A 223 17.99 13.15 18.67
C HIS A 223 16.59 13.70 18.88
N TYR A 224 16.18 13.85 20.14
CA TYR A 224 15.12 14.77 20.49
C TYR A 224 15.59 16.17 20.08
N GLN A 225 15.23 16.60 18.88
CA GLN A 225 15.16 18.01 18.57
C GLN A 225 13.99 18.55 19.40
N VAL A 226 14.30 18.93 20.64
CA VAL A 226 13.44 19.81 21.42
C VAL A 226 13.34 21.08 20.61
N ILE A 227 12.21 21.27 19.92
CA ILE A 227 11.87 22.54 19.29
C ILE A 227 11.72 23.54 20.43
N THR A 228 12.83 24.19 20.76
CA THR A 228 12.85 25.33 21.66
C THR A 228 12.37 26.48 20.80
N THR A 229 11.07 26.79 20.87
CA THR A 229 10.52 28.03 20.31
C THR A 229 11.13 29.20 21.07
N THR A 230 12.25 29.71 20.54
CA THR A 230 12.82 30.99 20.93
C THR A 230 11.89 32.08 20.43
N THR A 231 11.11 32.66 21.34
CA THR A 231 10.31 33.86 21.09
C THR A 231 11.23 35.05 20.82
N THR A 232 11.42 35.36 19.54
CA THR A 232 11.93 36.65 19.07
C THR A 232 10.78 37.67 19.11
N PRO A 233 10.95 38.85 19.72
CA PRO A 233 9.90 39.88 19.72
C PRO A 233 9.82 40.55 18.34
N GLU A 234 8.66 40.41 17.68
CA GLU A 234 8.33 41.14 16.45
C GLU A 234 7.90 42.60 16.78
N PRO A 235 8.19 43.59 15.91
CA PRO A 235 7.94 44.99 16.21
C PRO A 235 6.46 45.34 16.10
N THR A 236 6.01 46.12 17.09
CA THR A 236 4.73 46.81 17.17
C THR A 236 4.33 47.48 15.84
N ARG A 237 3.23 47.01 15.24
CA ARG A 237 2.50 47.75 14.20
C ARG A 237 1.16 48.24 14.75
N THR A 238 1.06 49.57 14.74
CA THR A 238 0.01 50.41 15.29
C THR A 238 -1.38 50.09 14.75
N THR A 239 -2.33 49.94 15.66
CA THR A 239 -3.78 49.84 15.44
C THR A 239 -4.36 51.12 14.83
N THR A 240 -5.24 50.97 13.83
CA THR A 240 -6.27 51.96 13.52
C THR A 240 -7.63 51.27 13.45
N LYS A 241 -8.59 51.89 14.10
CA LYS A 241 -9.94 51.44 14.47
C LYS A 241 -10.91 51.61 13.29
N ALA A 242 -11.76 50.63 13.02
CA ALA A 242 -12.99 50.85 12.27
C ALA A 242 -14.08 49.81 12.61
N THR A 243 -15.13 50.33 13.25
CA THR A 243 -16.56 50.24 12.86
C THR A 243 -17.30 48.90 12.90
N THR A 244 -18.26 48.88 13.82
CA THR A 244 -19.38 47.96 14.05
C THR A 244 -20.35 47.79 12.87
N THR A 245 -20.83 46.57 12.65
CA THR A 245 -22.09 46.27 11.92
C THR A 245 -22.72 44.98 12.52
N PRO A 246 -24.06 44.83 12.53
CA PRO A 246 -24.83 44.00 13.48
C PRO A 246 -25.10 42.55 13.01
N PRO A 247 -25.74 41.68 13.83
CA PRO A 247 -25.55 40.23 13.77
C PRO A 247 -26.47 39.54 12.76
N THR A 248 -25.90 38.66 11.94
CA THR A 248 -26.67 37.73 11.11
C THR A 248 -26.78 36.41 11.87
N THR A 249 -28.00 36.09 12.32
CA THR A 249 -28.39 34.79 12.84
C THR A 249 -28.25 33.72 11.75
N THR A 250 -27.17 32.93 11.83
CA THR A 250 -27.05 31.68 11.08
C THR A 250 -27.42 30.53 12.00
N THR A 251 -28.61 29.97 11.79
CA THR A 251 -29.07 28.72 12.40
C THR A 251 -28.16 27.57 11.99
N THR A 252 -27.35 27.10 12.93
CA THR A 252 -26.55 25.87 12.82
C THR A 252 -27.50 24.66 12.82
N PRO A 253 -27.47 23.78 11.79
CA PRO A 253 -28.19 22.50 11.87
C PRO A 253 -27.53 21.63 12.94
N THR A 254 -28.32 21.24 13.93
CA THR A 254 -27.92 20.38 15.04
C THR A 254 -27.81 18.93 14.53
N THR A 255 -26.68 18.56 13.93
CA THR A 255 -26.34 17.13 13.75
C THR A 255 -25.96 16.57 15.11
N THR A 256 -26.87 15.77 15.68
CA THR A 256 -26.65 14.97 16.88
C THR A 256 -25.37 14.15 16.70
N THR A 257 -24.29 14.58 17.33
CA THR A 257 -22.97 13.94 17.19
C THR A 257 -23.00 12.63 17.96
N GLN A 258 -23.33 11.54 17.27
CA GLN A 258 -23.17 10.19 17.80
C GLN A 258 -21.70 10.02 18.20
N ALA A 259 -21.43 9.38 19.33
CA ALA A 259 -20.05 9.20 19.81
C ALA A 259 -19.22 8.40 18.80
N PRO A 260 -17.93 8.73 18.60
CA PRO A 260 -17.05 7.94 17.74
C PRO A 260 -17.00 6.47 18.20
N ARG A 261 -17.21 5.53 17.27
CA ARG A 261 -17.19 4.07 17.51
C ARG A 261 -16.51 3.31 16.36
N PRO A 262 -15.95 2.11 16.62
CA PRO A 262 -15.52 1.20 15.56
C PRO A 262 -16.66 0.94 14.56
N PRO A 263 -16.35 0.73 13.28
CA PRO A 263 -17.37 0.55 12.27
C PRO A 263 -18.09 -0.79 12.49
N THR A 264 -19.27 -0.96 11.91
CA THR A 264 -20.03 -2.20 12.05
C THR A 264 -20.73 -2.54 10.74
N VAL A 265 -20.66 -3.81 10.35
CA VAL A 265 -21.48 -4.36 9.26
C VAL A 265 -22.90 -4.55 9.79
N LEU A 266 -23.85 -3.77 9.27
CA LEU A 266 -25.23 -3.78 9.72
C LEU A 266 -26.02 -4.94 9.13
N SER A 267 -25.81 -5.24 7.84
CA SER A 267 -26.53 -6.30 7.14
C SER A 267 -25.82 -6.76 5.88
N MET A 268 -26.06 -8.02 5.51
CA MET A 268 -25.70 -8.62 4.22
C MET A 268 -26.94 -9.33 3.68
N VAL A 269 -27.47 -8.84 2.55
CA VAL A 269 -28.75 -9.34 2.01
C VAL A 269 -28.62 -9.63 0.53
N VAL A 270 -29.01 -10.84 0.15
CA VAL A 270 -29.12 -11.27 -1.25
C VAL A 270 -30.48 -10.94 -1.83
N HIS A 271 -30.49 -10.46 -3.07
CA HIS A 271 -31.69 -10.08 -3.81
C HIS A 271 -31.59 -10.54 -5.28
N PRO A 272 -32.67 -11.08 -5.86
CA PRO A 272 -33.91 -11.48 -5.19
C PRO A 272 -33.65 -12.63 -4.21
N THR A 273 -34.48 -12.77 -3.17
CA THR A 273 -34.32 -13.84 -2.16
C THR A 273 -34.53 -15.23 -2.77
N ASN A 274 -35.36 -15.32 -3.81
CA ASN A 274 -35.63 -16.53 -4.59
C ASN A 274 -34.87 -16.48 -5.93
N TYR A 275 -33.55 -16.53 -5.87
CA TYR A 275 -32.70 -16.58 -7.05
C TYR A 275 -32.69 -17.99 -7.67
N HIS A 276 -32.29 -18.08 -8.94
CA HIS A 276 -32.12 -19.32 -9.70
C HIS A 276 -30.88 -19.19 -10.59
N TYR A 277 -30.30 -20.32 -10.99
CA TYR A 277 -29.19 -20.32 -11.93
C TYR A 277 -29.58 -19.66 -13.26
N GLY A 278 -28.65 -18.91 -13.84
CA GLY A 278 -28.86 -18.08 -15.02
C GLY A 278 -29.56 -16.74 -14.77
N GLY A 279 -30.11 -16.52 -13.56
CA GLY A 279 -30.69 -15.24 -13.15
C GLY A 279 -29.65 -14.25 -12.61
N ASP A 280 -30.03 -12.97 -12.51
CA ASP A 280 -29.18 -11.94 -11.91
C ASP A 280 -29.44 -11.83 -10.41
N VAL A 281 -28.36 -11.73 -9.64
CA VAL A 281 -28.39 -11.67 -8.17
C VAL A 281 -27.51 -10.53 -7.67
N HIS A 282 -27.90 -9.86 -6.60
CA HIS A 282 -27.06 -8.89 -5.93
C HIS A 282 -26.98 -9.13 -4.42
N ILE A 283 -25.78 -9.05 -3.87
CA ILE A 283 -25.51 -9.18 -2.43
C ILE A 283 -25.11 -7.79 -1.93
N VAL A 284 -25.94 -7.20 -1.07
CA VAL A 284 -25.74 -5.85 -0.55
C VAL A 284 -25.19 -5.95 0.87
N CYS A 285 -23.99 -5.42 1.09
CA CYS A 285 -23.47 -5.18 2.42
C CYS A 285 -23.72 -3.72 2.80
N THR A 286 -24.39 -3.49 3.94
CA THR A 286 -24.62 -2.14 4.48
C THR A 286 -23.84 -1.99 5.77
N VAL A 287 -23.17 -0.85 5.96
CA VAL A 287 -22.28 -0.60 7.09
C VAL A 287 -22.60 0.72 7.78
N GLU A 288 -22.24 0.83 9.04
CA GLU A 288 -22.23 2.08 9.80
C GLU A 288 -20.80 2.38 10.23
N SER A 289 -20.37 3.63 10.04
CA SER A 289 -19.04 4.07 10.45
C SER A 289 -19.06 5.51 10.93
N ASN A 290 -18.58 5.73 12.15
CA ASN A 290 -18.40 7.05 12.74
C ASN A 290 -17.12 7.06 13.58
N PRO A 291 -16.00 7.64 13.12
CA PRO A 291 -15.84 8.50 11.93
C PRO A 291 -16.03 7.72 10.61
N PRO A 292 -16.19 8.40 9.46
CA PRO A 292 -16.36 7.75 8.15
C PRO A 292 -15.30 6.68 7.90
N HIS A 293 -15.70 5.59 7.24
CA HIS A 293 -14.83 4.46 7.00
C HIS A 293 -13.68 4.84 6.05
N SER A 294 -12.48 4.34 6.34
CA SER A 294 -11.31 4.45 5.49
C SER A 294 -11.23 3.31 4.47
N GLN A 295 -11.86 2.17 4.75
CA GLN A 295 -11.94 1.02 3.85
C GLN A 295 -13.33 0.36 3.95
N LEU A 296 -13.88 -0.06 2.82
CA LEU A 296 -15.13 -0.80 2.70
C LEU A 296 -15.06 -1.68 1.44
N GLY A 297 -15.30 -2.98 1.58
CA GLY A 297 -15.20 -3.88 0.45
C GLY A 297 -15.64 -5.31 0.74
N TRP A 298 -15.36 -6.18 -0.23
CA TRP A 298 -15.59 -7.62 -0.12
C TRP A 298 -14.27 -8.37 -0.24
N ASN A 299 -14.02 -9.29 0.67
CA ASN A 299 -13.03 -10.35 0.54
C ASN A 299 -13.76 -11.62 0.07
N MET A 300 -13.52 -12.03 -1.16
CA MET A 300 -14.14 -13.23 -1.73
C MET A 300 -13.28 -14.43 -1.33
N MET A 301 -13.79 -15.28 -0.42
CA MET A 301 -13.09 -16.50 0.01
C MET A 301 -13.24 -17.67 -0.98
N THR A 302 -13.82 -17.43 -2.17
CA THR A 302 -13.62 -18.33 -3.32
C THR A 302 -12.13 -18.39 -3.66
N ASP A 303 -11.65 -19.52 -4.18
CA ASP A 303 -10.26 -19.64 -4.65
C ASP A 303 -9.84 -18.35 -5.38
N PRO A 304 -8.84 -17.59 -4.86
CA PRO A 304 -8.43 -16.31 -5.43
C PRO A 304 -8.05 -16.40 -6.92
N ASN A 305 -7.73 -17.61 -7.40
CA ASN A 305 -7.38 -17.89 -8.78
C ASN A 305 -8.60 -18.08 -9.71
N HIS A 306 -9.81 -18.25 -9.14
CA HIS A 306 -11.03 -18.61 -9.86
C HIS A 306 -12.21 -17.69 -9.54
N ILE A 307 -11.98 -16.38 -9.46
CA ILE A 307 -13.09 -15.42 -9.32
C ILE A 307 -13.89 -15.38 -10.64
N PRO A 308 -15.19 -15.69 -10.64
CA PRO A 308 -16.00 -15.68 -11.85
C PRO A 308 -16.12 -14.28 -12.48
N SER A 309 -15.98 -14.19 -13.80
CA SER A 309 -16.00 -12.94 -14.56
C SER A 309 -17.36 -12.23 -14.63
N ASN A 310 -18.41 -12.89 -14.14
CA ASN A 310 -19.79 -12.42 -14.15
C ASN A 310 -20.14 -11.61 -12.89
N ILE A 311 -19.16 -11.23 -12.08
CA ILE A 311 -19.34 -10.47 -10.85
C ILE A 311 -18.86 -9.02 -11.02
N HIS A 312 -19.67 -8.06 -10.57
CA HIS A 312 -19.38 -6.63 -10.62
C HIS A 312 -19.65 -5.95 -9.27
N LEU A 313 -18.73 -5.10 -8.79
CA LEU A 313 -18.90 -4.37 -7.54
C LEU A 313 -19.47 -2.96 -7.78
N ASP A 314 -20.45 -2.58 -6.97
CA ASP A 314 -21.02 -1.22 -6.92
C ASP A 314 -20.83 -0.62 -5.52
N TYR A 315 -20.16 0.54 -5.46
CA TYR A 315 -19.75 1.21 -4.22
C TYR A 315 -20.64 2.41 -3.93
N GLY A 316 -21.27 2.40 -2.75
CA GLY A 316 -22.03 3.53 -2.21
C GLY A 316 -21.44 4.04 -0.89
N THR A 317 -21.94 5.17 -0.41
CA THR A 317 -21.40 5.86 0.77
C THR A 317 -21.46 5.04 2.06
N ASN A 318 -22.41 4.11 2.22
CA ASN A 318 -22.52 3.25 3.41
C ASN A 318 -22.86 1.81 3.02
N LYS A 319 -22.59 1.43 1.77
CA LYS A 319 -22.91 0.11 1.26
C LYS A 319 -21.99 -0.29 0.11
N VAL A 320 -21.74 -1.58 -0.03
CA VAL A 320 -21.03 -2.16 -1.17
C VAL A 320 -21.82 -3.37 -1.67
N THR A 321 -22.09 -3.40 -2.98
CA THR A 321 -22.97 -4.39 -3.60
C THR A 321 -22.20 -5.24 -4.59
N ILE A 322 -22.24 -6.55 -4.41
CA ILE A 322 -21.84 -7.53 -5.43
C ILE A 322 -23.02 -7.72 -6.38
N ASN A 323 -22.84 -7.52 -7.67
CA ASN A 323 -23.80 -7.79 -8.73
C ASN A 323 -23.30 -9.00 -9.54
N ILE A 324 -24.00 -10.11 -9.45
CA ILE A 324 -23.72 -11.35 -10.18
C ILE A 324 -24.67 -11.43 -11.36
N LYS A 325 -24.15 -11.39 -12.57
CA LYS A 325 -24.90 -11.59 -13.81
C LYS A 325 -24.95 -13.06 -14.17
N HIS A 326 -26.12 -13.60 -14.51
CA HIS A 326 -26.26 -15.02 -14.86
C HIS A 326 -25.61 -15.98 -13.85
N LEU A 327 -26.18 -16.09 -12.65
CA LEU A 327 -25.67 -16.90 -11.55
C LEU A 327 -25.32 -18.34 -11.99
N THR A 328 -24.12 -18.81 -11.66
CA THR A 328 -23.65 -20.18 -11.90
C THR A 328 -23.24 -20.87 -10.59
N ASP A 329 -22.91 -22.15 -10.66
CA ASP A 329 -22.32 -22.92 -9.57
C ASP A 329 -20.97 -22.36 -9.09
N ALA A 330 -20.18 -21.78 -10.00
CA ALA A 330 -18.92 -21.11 -9.68
C ALA A 330 -19.09 -19.88 -8.78
N ASN A 331 -20.30 -19.31 -8.69
CA ASN A 331 -20.61 -18.19 -7.79
C ASN A 331 -21.03 -18.64 -6.38
N ILE A 332 -21.21 -19.93 -6.13
CA ILE A 332 -21.65 -20.42 -4.82
C ILE A 332 -20.46 -20.47 -3.86
N GLY A 333 -20.61 -19.88 -2.67
CA GLY A 333 -19.52 -19.83 -1.71
C GLY A 333 -19.69 -18.75 -0.63
N ASP A 334 -18.60 -18.50 0.08
CA ASP A 334 -18.54 -17.55 1.19
C ASP A 334 -17.98 -16.20 0.76
N TYR A 335 -18.73 -15.15 1.11
CA TYR A 335 -18.43 -13.75 0.81
C TYR A 335 -18.22 -12.99 2.10
N GLN A 336 -17.05 -12.39 2.30
CA GLN A 336 -16.79 -11.58 3.50
C GLN A 336 -16.91 -10.10 3.19
N CYS A 337 -17.84 -9.40 3.82
CA CYS A 337 -17.84 -7.94 3.81
C CYS A 337 -16.97 -7.42 4.94
N PHE A 338 -16.12 -6.42 4.66
CA PHE A 338 -15.30 -5.77 5.65
C PHE A 338 -15.47 -4.26 5.61
N VAL A 339 -15.32 -3.63 6.78
CA VAL A 339 -15.32 -2.18 6.94
C VAL A 339 -14.31 -1.78 8.00
N GLN A 340 -13.56 -0.71 7.75
CA GLN A 340 -12.54 -0.20 8.67
C GLN A 340 -12.66 1.32 8.82
N ASN A 341 -12.43 1.81 10.04
CA ASN A 341 -12.22 3.22 10.33
C ASN A 341 -11.04 3.39 11.31
N SER A 342 -10.78 4.63 11.75
CA SER A 342 -9.67 4.93 12.66
C SER A 342 -9.77 4.29 14.04
N LEU A 343 -10.92 3.71 14.41
CA LEU A 343 -11.18 3.11 15.72
C LEU A 343 -11.21 1.57 15.66
N GLY A 344 -11.20 0.97 14.47
CA GLY A 344 -11.16 -0.48 14.31
C GLY A 344 -11.76 -0.97 13.00
N GLN A 345 -12.04 -2.26 12.94
CA GLN A 345 -12.62 -2.94 11.78
C GLN A 345 -13.72 -3.90 12.21
N ASP A 346 -14.64 -4.19 11.29
CA ASP A 346 -15.61 -5.26 11.40
C ASP A 346 -15.64 -6.07 10.10
N VAL A 347 -15.78 -7.38 10.23
CA VAL A 347 -15.78 -8.34 9.13
C VAL A 347 -16.89 -9.35 9.36
N GLN A 348 -17.77 -9.51 8.39
CA GLN A 348 -18.88 -10.47 8.46
C GLN A 348 -18.91 -11.34 7.21
N THR A 349 -19.25 -12.62 7.40
CA THR A 349 -19.31 -13.62 6.32
C THR A 349 -20.76 -13.90 5.92
N PHE A 350 -21.03 -13.92 4.62
CA PHE A 350 -22.30 -14.28 4.00
C PHE A 350 -22.09 -15.48 3.08
N SER A 351 -22.78 -16.59 3.35
CA SER A 351 -22.75 -17.78 2.50
C SER A 351 -23.87 -17.72 1.45
N LEU A 352 -23.50 -17.66 0.17
CA LEU A 352 -24.43 -17.83 -0.93
C LEU A 352 -24.59 -19.33 -1.20
N HIS A 353 -25.81 -19.85 -1.05
CA HIS A 353 -26.10 -21.27 -1.23
C HIS A 353 -26.65 -21.55 -2.63
N PRO A 354 -26.57 -22.80 -3.12
CA PRO A 354 -27.26 -23.18 -4.33
C PRO A 354 -28.77 -22.85 -4.25
N PRO A 355 -29.36 -22.28 -5.32
CA PRO A 355 -30.81 -22.07 -5.38
C PRO A 355 -31.55 -23.41 -5.23
N LYS A 356 -32.67 -23.37 -4.50
CA LYS A 356 -33.49 -24.56 -4.16
C LYS A 356 -34.37 -25.03 -5.31
#